data_AF-A0AAX6ETL8-F1
#
_entry.id   AF-A0AAX6ETL8-F1
#
_cell.length_a   1.000
_cell.length_b   1.000
_cell.length_c   1.000
_cell.angle_alpha   90.00
_cell.angle_beta   90.00
_cell.angle_gamma   90.00
#
_symmetry.space_group_name_H-M   'P 1'
#
loop_
_entity.id
_entity.type
_entity.pdbx_description
1 polymer ?
#
loop_
_entity_poly.entity_id
_entity_poly.type
_entity_poly.pdbx_seq_one_letter_code
_entity_poly.pdbx_strand_id
1 'polypeptide(L)'
;MVKLALGSLGDSFSATSLKSYLAEFIATLLFVFAGVGSAVAYGKLTADAALDPAGLVAVALAHALALFVGVSMAANISGGHLNPAVTFGLAVGGHVTVITGFFYWVAQLLGSVVACFLLKFVTSAEVIPTHGVASGMGQIQGG
;
A
#
# COMPACT_ATOMS: atom_id res chain seq x y z
N MET A 1 -29.16 -0.20 -7.95
CA MET A 1 -28.90 -0.75 -6.60
C MET A 1 -27.62 -1.54 -6.70
N VAL A 2 -26.55 -1.11 -6.02
CA VAL A 2 -25.27 -1.85 -6.03
C VAL A 2 -25.43 -3.06 -5.11
N LYS A 3 -25.15 -4.26 -5.61
CA LYS A 3 -25.32 -5.51 -4.86
C LYS A 3 -23.95 -5.96 -4.37
N LEU A 4 -23.75 -5.92 -3.04
CA LEU A 4 -22.58 -6.53 -2.40
C LEU A 4 -22.52 -8.02 -2.76
N ALA A 5 -21.36 -8.47 -3.20
CA ALA A 5 -21.10 -9.88 -3.47
C ALA A 5 -20.33 -10.48 -2.29
N LEU A 6 -20.92 -11.41 -1.54
CA LEU A 6 -20.23 -12.04 -0.41
C LEU A 6 -19.07 -12.94 -0.88
N GLY A 7 -19.30 -13.74 -1.92
CA GLY A 7 -18.33 -14.74 -2.40
C GLY A 7 -18.44 -16.08 -1.67
N SER A 8 -17.49 -16.98 -1.92
CA SER A 8 -17.40 -18.29 -1.25
C SER A 8 -15.95 -18.64 -0.96
N LEU A 9 -15.69 -19.43 0.09
CA LEU A 9 -14.34 -19.86 0.44
C LEU A 9 -13.70 -20.71 -0.66
N GLY A 10 -14.48 -21.56 -1.35
CA GLY A 10 -13.96 -22.39 -2.44
C GLY A 10 -13.39 -21.57 -3.60
N ASP A 11 -14.06 -20.46 -3.95
CA ASP A 11 -13.58 -19.51 -4.96
C ASP A 11 -12.34 -18.75 -4.45
N SER A 12 -12.39 -18.21 -3.22
CA SER A 12 -11.28 -17.45 -2.63
C SER A 12 -10.01 -18.28 -2.37
N PHE A 13 -10.12 -19.60 -2.24
CA PHE A 13 -8.95 -20.51 -2.15
C PHE A 13 -8.59 -21.18 -3.48
N SER A 14 -9.15 -20.71 -4.60
CA SER A 14 -8.75 -21.17 -5.93
C SER A 14 -7.29 -20.76 -6.24
N ALA A 15 -6.66 -21.50 -7.15
CA ALA A 15 -5.31 -21.18 -7.60
C ALA A 15 -5.20 -19.76 -8.20
N THR A 16 -6.27 -19.26 -8.82
CA THR A 16 -6.33 -17.90 -9.35
C THR A 16 -6.34 -16.87 -8.23
N SER A 17 -7.19 -17.04 -7.22
CA SER A 17 -7.27 -16.13 -6.07
C SER A 17 -5.97 -16.10 -5.28
N LEU A 18 -5.32 -17.25 -5.07
CA LEU A 18 -4.00 -17.30 -4.43
C LEU A 18 -2.93 -16.52 -5.20
N LYS A 19 -2.93 -16.60 -6.54
CA LYS A 19 -2.05 -15.77 -7.38
C LYS A 19 -2.37 -14.29 -7.23
N SER A 20 -3.66 -13.92 -7.15
CA SER A 20 -4.07 -12.54 -6.92
C SER A 20 -3.59 -12.01 -5.56
N TYR A 21 -3.66 -12.82 -4.50
CA TYR A 21 -3.15 -12.42 -3.18
C TYR A 21 -1.64 -12.22 -3.17
N LEU A 22 -0.89 -13.09 -3.84
CA LEU A 22 0.55 -12.92 -4.01
C LEU A 22 0.88 -11.67 -4.82
N ALA A 23 0.11 -11.37 -5.87
CA ALA A 23 0.28 -10.15 -6.65
C ALA A 23 0.03 -8.89 -5.80
N GLU A 24 -1.05 -8.85 -5.01
CA GLU A 24 -1.32 -7.75 -4.08
C GLU A 24 -0.20 -7.59 -3.04
N PHE A 25 0.28 -8.69 -2.47
CA PHE A 25 1.40 -8.66 -1.52
C PHE A 25 2.67 -8.06 -2.14
N ILE A 26 3.10 -8.57 -3.30
CA ILE A 26 4.33 -8.10 -3.98
C ILE A 26 4.18 -6.65 -4.41
N ALA A 27 3.05 -6.31 -5.02
CA ALA A 27 2.82 -4.98 -5.55
C ALA A 27 2.73 -3.92 -4.43
N THR A 28 2.06 -4.23 -3.31
CA THR A 28 2.05 -3.35 -2.12
C THR A 28 3.42 -3.27 -1.46
N LEU A 29 4.16 -4.38 -1.38
CA LEU A 29 5.53 -4.37 -0.86
C LEU A 29 6.41 -3.39 -1.65
N LEU A 30 6.42 -3.50 -2.99
CA LEU A 30 7.23 -2.62 -3.84
C LEU A 30 6.77 -1.16 -3.76
N PHE A 31 5.46 -0.93 -3.75
CA PHE A 31 4.89 0.41 -3.60
C PHE A 31 5.34 1.08 -2.29
N VAL A 32 5.17 0.39 -1.16
CA VAL A 32 5.54 0.92 0.17
C VAL A 32 7.06 1.05 0.30
N PHE A 33 7.83 0.08 -0.19
CA PHE A 33 9.28 0.11 -0.14
C PHE A 33 9.84 1.33 -0.88
N ALA A 34 9.35 1.61 -2.08
CA ALA A 34 9.79 2.78 -2.85
C ALA A 34 9.26 4.10 -2.26
N GLY A 35 7.98 4.15 -1.88
CA GLY A 35 7.34 5.34 -1.31
C GLY A 35 7.99 5.76 0.00
N VAL A 36 7.98 4.87 1.00
CA VAL A 36 8.58 5.13 2.32
C VAL A 36 10.11 5.23 2.21
N GLY A 37 10.73 4.43 1.34
CA GLY A 37 12.17 4.49 1.08
C GLY A 37 12.61 5.85 0.56
N SER A 38 11.79 6.54 -0.25
CA SER A 38 12.09 7.90 -0.70
C SER A 38 12.13 8.91 0.45
N ALA A 39 11.23 8.79 1.43
CA ALA A 39 11.24 9.63 2.63
C ALA A 39 12.45 9.34 3.53
N VAL A 40 12.80 8.06 3.71
CA VAL A 40 14.03 7.66 4.43
C VAL A 40 15.27 8.19 3.72
N ALA A 41 15.32 8.11 2.39
CA ALA A 41 16.43 8.64 1.59
C ALA A 41 16.54 10.15 1.74
N TYR A 42 15.43 10.89 1.70
CA TYR A 42 15.42 12.33 1.95
C TYR A 42 16.00 12.67 3.32
N GLY A 43 15.51 12.03 4.39
CA GLY A 43 16.03 12.25 5.76
C GLY A 43 17.54 12.03 5.84
N LYS A 44 18.05 10.95 5.23
CA LYS A 44 19.50 10.71 5.18
C LYS A 44 20.29 11.75 4.40
N LEU A 45 19.77 12.23 3.27
CA LEU A 45 20.43 13.21 2.42
C LEU A 45 20.46 14.61 3.06
N THR A 46 19.50 14.91 3.93
CA THR A 46 19.34 16.24 4.54
C THR A 46 19.67 16.27 6.04
N ALA A 47 20.20 15.17 6.59
CA ALA A 47 20.45 15.02 8.03
C ALA A 47 19.20 15.29 8.89
N ASP A 48 18.09 14.65 8.50
CA ASP A 48 16.77 14.72 9.13
C ASP A 48 16.19 16.15 9.21
N ALA A 49 16.53 16.99 8.23
CA ALA A 49 15.92 18.31 8.10
C ALA A 49 14.41 18.21 7.85
N ALA A 50 13.69 19.28 8.20
CA ALA A 50 12.27 19.40 7.87
C ALA A 50 12.02 19.22 6.36
N LEU A 51 10.86 18.66 6.01
CA LEU A 51 10.48 18.45 4.63
C LEU A 51 10.33 19.80 3.92
N ASP A 52 11.12 20.00 2.88
CA ASP A 52 11.07 21.18 2.03
C ASP A 52 10.27 20.87 0.73
N PRO A 53 9.96 21.87 -0.11
CA PRO A 53 9.21 21.65 -1.34
C PRO A 53 9.88 20.66 -2.31
N ALA A 54 11.22 20.63 -2.36
CA ALA A 54 11.96 19.72 -3.22
C ALA A 54 11.83 18.26 -2.76
N GLY A 55 11.98 18.03 -1.45
CA GLY A 55 11.74 16.73 -0.81
C GLY A 55 10.31 16.25 -0.99
N LEU A 56 9.33 17.16 -0.84
CA LEU A 56 7.92 16.83 -1.05
C LEU A 56 7.66 16.35 -2.49
N VAL A 57 8.21 17.05 -3.50
CA VAL A 57 8.09 16.64 -4.91
C VAL A 57 8.76 15.30 -5.15
N ALA A 58 9.95 15.07 -4.60
CA ALA A 58 10.67 13.79 -4.74
C ALA A 58 9.86 12.62 -4.16
N VAL A 59 9.33 12.78 -2.94
CA VAL A 59 8.50 11.76 -2.27
C VAL A 59 7.19 11.54 -3.05
N ALA A 60 6.53 12.59 -3.51
CA ALA A 60 5.30 12.48 -4.28
C ALA A 60 5.50 11.74 -5.61
N LEU A 61 6.57 12.06 -6.35
CA LEU A 61 6.91 11.36 -7.60
C LEU A 61 7.26 9.89 -7.35
N ALA A 62 8.02 9.58 -6.29
CA ALA A 62 8.34 8.21 -5.92
C ALA A 62 7.07 7.39 -5.65
N HIS A 63 6.12 7.93 -4.89
CA HIS A 63 4.84 7.26 -4.64
C HIS A 63 4.02 7.08 -5.93
N ALA A 64 3.92 8.11 -6.76
CA ALA A 64 3.14 8.06 -7.99
C ALA A 64 3.69 7.03 -8.99
N LEU A 65 5.01 7.02 -9.21
CA LEU A 65 5.66 6.06 -10.10
C LEU A 65 5.61 4.64 -9.54
N ALA A 66 5.84 4.46 -8.25
CA ALA A 66 5.77 3.15 -7.61
C ALA A 66 4.34 2.58 -7.66
N LEU A 67 3.32 3.42 -7.44
CA LEU A 67 1.92 3.01 -7.56
C LEU A 67 1.58 2.69 -9.02
N PHE A 68 1.99 3.51 -9.98
CA PHE A 68 1.79 3.26 -11.41
C PHE A 68 2.37 1.91 -11.84
N VAL A 69 3.62 1.63 -11.48
CA VAL A 69 4.28 0.36 -11.79
C VAL A 69 3.60 -0.80 -11.06
N GLY A 70 3.28 -0.63 -9.78
CA GLY A 70 2.61 -1.64 -8.94
C GLY A 70 1.23 -2.03 -9.46
N VAL A 71 0.41 -1.07 -9.85
CA VAL A 71 -0.89 -1.33 -10.49
C VAL A 71 -0.68 -1.99 -11.84
N SER A 72 0.24 -1.49 -12.67
CA SER A 72 0.47 -2.03 -14.02
C SER A 72 0.91 -3.50 -14.01
N MET A 73 1.74 -3.90 -13.05
CA MET A 73 2.17 -5.30 -12.93
C MET A 73 1.06 -6.24 -12.41
N ALA A 74 0.17 -5.73 -11.56
CA ALA A 74 -0.85 -6.52 -10.89
C ALA A 74 -2.22 -6.48 -11.60
N ALA A 75 -2.43 -5.56 -12.54
CA ALA A 75 -3.70 -5.31 -13.20
C ALA A 75 -4.34 -6.58 -13.78
N ASN A 76 -3.58 -7.40 -14.49
CA ASN A 76 -4.07 -8.62 -15.14
C ASN A 76 -4.11 -9.86 -14.22
N ILE A 77 -3.74 -9.72 -12.94
CA ILE A 77 -3.67 -10.83 -11.98
C ILE A 77 -4.65 -10.62 -10.82
N SER A 78 -4.61 -9.46 -10.17
CA SER A 78 -5.46 -9.14 -9.01
C SER A 78 -6.44 -7.99 -9.27
N GLY A 79 -6.27 -7.25 -10.37
CA GLY A 79 -6.91 -5.95 -10.58
C GLY A 79 -6.09 -4.78 -10.04
N GLY A 80 -4.95 -5.04 -9.38
CA GLY A 80 -3.99 -4.02 -8.95
C GLY A 80 -4.57 -3.02 -7.94
N HIS A 81 -5.13 -3.51 -6.83
CA HIS A 81 -5.72 -2.62 -5.83
C HIS A 81 -4.66 -1.93 -4.98
N LEU A 82 -3.71 -2.73 -4.46
CA LEU A 82 -2.56 -2.33 -3.62
C LEU A 82 -2.92 -1.56 -2.35
N ASN A 83 -4.20 -1.38 -2.07
CA ASN A 83 -4.72 -0.45 -1.08
C ASN A 83 -6.05 -0.98 -0.50
N PRO A 84 -6.16 -1.08 0.83
CA PRO A 84 -7.39 -1.51 1.48
C PRO A 84 -8.60 -0.64 1.16
N ALA A 85 -8.43 0.68 1.04
CA ALA A 85 -9.50 1.62 0.72
C ALA A 85 -10.01 1.46 -0.72
N VAL A 86 -9.11 1.18 -1.67
CA VAL A 86 -9.47 0.87 -3.06
C VAL A 86 -10.24 -0.45 -3.11
N THR A 87 -9.73 -1.47 -2.40
CA THR A 87 -10.39 -2.78 -2.29
C THR A 87 -11.78 -2.65 -1.67
N PHE A 88 -11.92 -1.83 -0.63
CA PHE A 88 -13.21 -1.54 -0.01
C PHE A 88 -14.18 -0.89 -1.00
N GLY A 89 -13.75 0.16 -1.71
CA GLY A 89 -14.59 0.84 -2.70
C GLY A 89 -15.07 -0.10 -3.80
N LEU A 90 -14.19 -0.98 -4.28
CA LEU A 90 -14.55 -2.01 -5.27
C LEU A 90 -15.46 -3.08 -4.69
N ALA A 91 -15.32 -3.44 -3.40
CA ALA A 91 -16.20 -4.40 -2.74
C ALA A 91 -17.61 -3.81 -2.60
N VAL A 92 -17.72 -2.56 -2.14
CA VAL A 92 -18.98 -1.81 -2.09
C VAL A 92 -19.60 -1.71 -3.47
N GLY A 93 -18.79 -1.51 -4.51
CA GLY A 93 -19.18 -1.51 -5.92
C GLY A 93 -19.62 -2.87 -6.49
N GLY A 94 -19.41 -3.98 -5.76
CA GLY A 94 -19.67 -5.33 -6.25
C GLY A 94 -18.64 -5.85 -7.27
N HIS A 95 -17.48 -5.20 -7.39
CA HIS A 95 -16.39 -5.56 -8.31
C HIS A 95 -15.40 -6.58 -7.71
N VAL A 96 -15.38 -6.71 -6.39
CA VAL A 96 -14.66 -7.79 -5.68
C VAL A 96 -15.59 -8.36 -4.61
N THR A 97 -15.48 -9.67 -4.34
CA THR A 97 -16.27 -10.28 -3.28
C THR A 97 -15.73 -9.88 -1.90
N VAL A 98 -16.57 -9.83 -0.88
CA VAL A 98 -16.17 -9.45 0.48
C VAL A 98 -15.09 -10.38 1.03
N ILE A 99 -15.24 -11.69 0.81
CA ILE A 99 -14.24 -12.68 1.28
C ILE A 99 -12.90 -12.48 0.57
N THR A 100 -12.88 -12.34 -0.76
CA THR A 100 -11.65 -12.08 -1.51
C THR A 100 -11.03 -10.73 -1.13
N GLY A 101 -11.85 -9.70 -0.93
CA GLY A 101 -11.41 -8.38 -0.47
C GLY A 101 -10.74 -8.42 0.90
N PHE A 102 -11.23 -9.25 1.82
CA PHE A 102 -10.57 -9.45 3.11
C PHE A 102 -9.17 -10.06 2.95
N PHE A 103 -9.00 -11.06 2.09
CA PHE A 103 -7.67 -11.63 1.82
C PHE A 103 -6.73 -10.66 1.10
N TYR A 104 -7.27 -9.77 0.24
CA TYR A 104 -6.51 -8.66 -0.33
C TYR A 104 -5.97 -7.74 0.77
N TRP A 105 -6.79 -7.37 1.76
CA TRP A 105 -6.33 -6.56 2.89
C TRP A 105 -5.20 -7.25 3.66
N VAL A 106 -5.33 -8.55 3.95
CA VAL A 106 -4.27 -9.30 4.63
C VAL A 106 -2.98 -9.26 3.80
N ALA A 107 -3.06 -9.53 2.50
CA ALA A 107 -1.90 -9.49 1.60
C ALA A 107 -1.25 -8.09 1.53
N GLN A 108 -2.06 -7.04 1.38
CA GLN A 108 -1.59 -5.64 1.32
C GLN A 108 -0.90 -5.22 2.62
N LEU A 109 -1.52 -5.53 3.78
CA LEU A 109 -0.96 -5.20 5.09
C LEU A 109 0.34 -5.95 5.35
N LEU A 110 0.40 -7.24 5.02
CA LEU A 110 1.64 -8.02 5.15
C LEU A 110 2.73 -7.49 4.21
N GLY A 111 2.39 -7.14 2.96
CA GLY A 111 3.33 -6.57 2.00
C GLY A 111 3.94 -5.25 2.51
N SER A 112 3.09 -4.37 3.05
CA SER A 112 3.51 -3.11 3.68
C SER A 112 4.44 -3.33 4.88
N VAL A 113 4.07 -4.24 5.78
CA VAL A 113 4.89 -4.58 6.95
C VAL A 113 6.27 -5.11 6.54
N VAL A 114 6.31 -6.05 5.58
CA VAL A 114 7.57 -6.61 5.07
C VAL A 114 8.43 -5.52 4.42
N ALA A 115 7.83 -4.62 3.63
CA ALA A 115 8.55 -3.50 3.04
C ALA A 115 9.22 -2.60 4.10
N CYS A 116 8.51 -2.24 5.16
CA CYS A 116 9.04 -1.45 6.26
C CYS A 116 10.19 -2.16 7.00
N PHE A 117 10.07 -3.47 7.25
CA PHE A 117 11.16 -4.24 7.87
C PHE A 117 12.39 -4.34 6.97
N LEU A 118 12.19 -4.57 5.66
CA LEU A 118 13.28 -4.59 4.68
C LEU A 118 13.97 -3.23 4.61
N LEU A 119 13.22 -2.13 4.58
CA LEU A 119 13.78 -0.78 4.61
C LEU A 119 14.61 -0.57 5.88
N LYS A 120 14.09 -0.93 7.05
CA LYS A 120 14.82 -0.81 8.32
C LYS A 120 16.15 -1.57 8.26
N PHE A 121 16.12 -2.79 7.75
CA PHE A 121 17.30 -3.63 7.60
C PHE A 121 18.33 -3.04 6.62
N VAL A 122 17.92 -2.70 5.39
CA VAL A 122 18.85 -2.28 4.33
C VAL A 122 19.38 -0.85 4.51
N THR A 123 18.64 0.01 5.21
CA THR A 123 19.05 1.39 5.45
C THR A 123 19.68 1.58 6.82
N SER A 124 19.60 0.61 7.73
CA SER A 124 19.94 0.82 9.15
C SER A 124 19.21 2.04 9.74
N ALA A 125 18.02 2.37 9.23
CA ALA A 125 17.24 3.48 9.76
C ALA A 125 16.78 3.14 11.17
N GLU A 126 17.03 4.04 12.12
CA GLU A 126 16.54 3.86 13.50
C GLU A 126 15.01 3.91 13.55
N VAL A 127 14.40 4.76 12.71
CA VAL A 127 12.96 5.01 12.67
C VAL A 127 12.46 4.96 11.23
N ILE A 128 11.37 4.23 10.99
CA ILE A 128 10.62 4.28 9.74
C ILE A 128 9.62 5.45 9.84
N PRO A 129 9.61 6.40 8.88
CA PRO A 129 8.71 7.54 8.92
C PRO A 129 7.25 7.08 9.01
N THR A 130 6.52 7.60 10.00
CA THR A 130 5.08 7.37 10.13
C THR A 130 4.33 8.53 9.50
N HIS A 131 3.29 8.24 8.72
CA HIS A 131 2.38 9.28 8.25
C HIS A 131 1.57 9.81 9.44
N GLY A 132 1.71 11.10 9.72
CA GLY A 132 0.89 11.83 10.69
C GLY A 132 -0.13 12.72 9.99
N VAL A 133 -1.09 13.23 10.76
CA VAL A 133 -1.98 14.30 10.29
C VAL A 133 -1.19 15.59 10.06
N ALA A 134 -1.69 16.46 9.17
CA ALA A 134 -1.06 17.74 8.87
C ALA A 134 -0.82 18.57 10.14
N SER A 135 0.24 19.39 10.16
CA SER A 135 0.57 20.21 11.33
C SER A 135 -0.64 21.06 11.76
N GLY A 136 -1.11 20.89 13.00
CA GLY A 136 -2.29 21.58 13.52
C GLY A 136 -3.56 20.72 13.66
N MET A 137 -3.55 19.48 13.15
CA MET A 137 -4.62 18.50 13.39
C MET A 137 -4.32 17.70 14.67
N GLY A 138 -5.21 17.76 15.66
CA GLY A 138 -5.08 16.98 16.90
C GLY A 138 -5.46 15.51 16.71
N GLN A 139 -5.04 14.63 17.65
CA GLN A 139 -5.32 13.18 17.61
C GLN A 139 -6.83 12.83 17.57
N ILE A 140 -7.70 13.79 17.92
CA ILE A 140 -9.16 13.61 17.99
C ILE A 140 -9.85 14.01 16.67
N GLN A 141 -9.19 14.77 15.80
CA GLN A 141 -9.71 15.18 14.48
C GLN A 141 -9.31 14.22 13.34
N GLY A 142 -8.51 13.18 13.63
CA GLY A 142 -7.91 12.30 12.63
C GLY A 142 -8.01 10.80 12.93
N GLY A 143 -9.04 10.36 13.69
CA GLY A 143 -9.34 8.96 13.97
C GLY A 143 -10.78 8.62 13.64
#